data_AF-A0A1D2UJX1-F1
#
_entry.id   AF-A0A1D2UJX1-F1
#
_cell.length_a   1.000
_cell.length_b   1.000
_cell.length_c   1.000
_cell.angle_alpha   90.00
_cell.angle_beta   90.00
_cell.angle_gamma   90.00
#
_symmetry.space_group_name_H-M   'P 1'
#
loop_
_entity.id
_entity.type
_entity.pdbx_description
1 polymer ?
#
loop_
_entity_poly.entity_id
_entity_poly.type
_entity_poly.pdbx_seq_one_letter_code
_entity_poly.pdbx_strand_id
1 'polypeptide(L)'
;MASFHHRIKSGRKGSAKEHAAYIERLGRYSDREDLVYAGNGNMPDWTEGNPATFWKAADTYERANGAAYREHVIALPNELSLEQNCALAMRLARELVGNKPFQLAVHAPEGSLGGITNLHMHLMYSDRVPDGIGRPPERMFARYNSERPEDGGCRKDSGGRSPMVLRDQVISTRKKIADIQNQALEEHGLNARVDHRSLREQGLQRRPERHLGPARIKGMSDSEKALFATLRATGSAGGPPRSATLATS
;
A
#
# COMPACT_ATOMS: atom_id res chain seq x y z
N MET A 1 8.17 4.73 17.96
CA MET A 1 7.37 3.53 18.26
C MET A 1 6.85 3.03 16.94
N ALA A 2 7.32 1.87 16.51
CA ALA A 2 6.94 1.29 15.24
C ALA A 2 5.42 1.14 15.20
N SER A 3 4.81 1.62 14.12
CA SER A 3 3.35 1.62 13.96
C SER A 3 2.98 0.77 12.76
N PHE A 4 1.93 -0.03 12.90
CA PHE A 4 1.43 -0.86 11.81
C PHE A 4 0.34 -0.12 11.03
N HIS A 5 0.57 0.11 9.74
CA HIS A 5 -0.47 0.54 8.82
C HIS A 5 -0.41 -0.26 7.53
N HIS A 6 -1.56 -0.78 7.11
CA HIS A 6 -1.72 -1.46 5.84
C HIS A 6 -3.09 -1.15 5.26
N ARG A 7 -3.10 -0.74 3.99
CA ARG A 7 -4.30 -0.50 3.18
C ARG A 7 -4.18 -1.24 1.86
N ILE A 8 -5.29 -1.83 1.41
CA ILE A 8 -5.42 -2.40 0.06
C ILE A 8 -6.31 -1.46 -0.76
N LYS A 9 -5.91 -1.17 -1.99
CA LYS A 9 -6.73 -0.43 -2.97
C LYS A 9 -6.82 -1.21 -4.28
N SER A 10 -7.76 -0.81 -5.13
CA SER A 10 -7.90 -1.32 -6.50
C SER A 10 -8.12 -0.14 -7.44
N GLY A 11 -7.37 -0.10 -8.53
CA GLY A 11 -7.50 0.90 -9.56
C GLY A 11 -8.40 0.45 -10.68
N ARG A 12 -9.25 1.34 -11.17
CA ARG A 12 -10.10 1.08 -12.34
C ARG A 12 -9.29 1.15 -13.64
N LYS A 13 -9.84 0.56 -14.70
CA LYS A 13 -9.34 0.75 -16.06
C LYS A 13 -9.17 2.24 -16.39
N GLY A 14 -8.05 2.61 -16.99
CA GLY A 14 -7.72 3.98 -17.40
C GLY A 14 -7.04 4.82 -16.33
N SER A 15 -6.60 4.22 -15.21
CA SER A 15 -5.93 4.93 -14.11
C SER A 15 -4.58 4.34 -13.72
N ALA A 16 -4.19 3.20 -14.26
CA ALA A 16 -2.98 2.48 -13.86
C ALA A 16 -1.72 3.24 -14.23
N LYS A 17 -1.58 3.68 -15.49
CA LYS A 17 -0.38 4.38 -15.96
C LYS A 17 -0.19 5.70 -15.21
N GLU A 18 -1.27 6.44 -15.00
CA GLU A 18 -1.22 7.71 -14.26
C GLU A 18 -0.84 7.48 -12.80
N HIS A 19 -1.42 6.46 -12.15
CA HIS A 19 -1.09 6.14 -10.76
C HIS A 19 0.36 5.64 -10.63
N ALA A 20 0.87 4.88 -11.61
CA ALA A 20 2.27 4.47 -11.68
C ALA A 20 3.22 5.69 -11.74
N ALA A 21 2.92 6.66 -12.60
CA ALA A 21 3.67 7.91 -12.66
C ALA A 21 3.56 8.72 -11.35
N TYR A 22 2.40 8.71 -10.70
CA TYR A 22 2.18 9.37 -9.42
C TYR A 22 3.05 8.79 -8.31
N ILE A 23 3.13 7.46 -8.19
CA ILE A 23 3.93 6.84 -7.12
C ILE A 23 5.44 7.02 -7.36
N GLU A 24 5.92 7.11 -8.60
CA GLU A 24 7.34 7.37 -8.88
C GLU A 24 7.68 8.85 -9.08
N ARG A 25 6.74 9.76 -8.79
CA ARG A 25 6.94 11.21 -8.96
C ARG A 25 7.39 11.60 -10.37
N LEU A 26 6.88 10.91 -11.39
CA LEU A 26 7.22 11.18 -12.79
C LEU A 26 6.29 12.21 -13.43
N GLY A 27 6.80 12.96 -14.40
CA GLY A 27 6.02 13.93 -15.17
C GLY A 27 5.48 15.05 -14.29
N ARG A 28 4.15 15.23 -14.25
CA ARG A 28 3.48 16.32 -13.50
C ARG A 28 3.61 16.24 -11.97
N TYR A 29 4.30 15.23 -11.45
CA TYR A 29 4.49 14.99 -10.02
C TYR A 29 5.97 15.12 -9.60
N SER A 30 6.85 15.55 -10.51
CA SER A 30 8.30 15.64 -10.28
C SER A 30 8.72 16.76 -9.32
N ASP A 31 7.79 17.63 -8.96
CA ASP A 31 7.96 18.69 -7.96
C ASP A 31 7.97 18.16 -6.52
N ARG A 32 7.63 16.87 -6.32
CA ARG A 32 7.62 16.25 -5.00
C ARG A 32 8.94 15.54 -4.71
N GLU A 33 9.65 16.04 -3.72
CA GLU A 33 10.97 15.55 -3.32
C GLU A 33 10.92 14.44 -2.24
N ASP A 34 9.76 13.80 -2.05
CA ASP A 34 9.54 12.79 -1.01
C ASP A 34 9.80 11.35 -1.46
N LEU A 35 10.26 11.12 -2.69
CA LEU A 35 10.58 9.80 -3.21
C LEU A 35 11.96 9.33 -2.73
N VAL A 36 12.01 8.21 -2.03
CA VAL A 36 13.24 7.59 -1.53
C VAL A 36 13.75 6.49 -2.47
N TYR A 37 12.83 5.68 -2.97
CA TYR A 37 13.18 4.51 -3.79
C TYR A 37 12.04 4.18 -4.74
N ALA A 38 12.40 3.68 -5.92
CA ALA A 38 11.48 3.15 -6.91
C ALA A 38 12.05 1.83 -7.46
N GLY A 39 11.16 0.89 -7.78
CA GLY A 39 11.55 -0.41 -8.31
C GLY A 39 10.38 -1.14 -8.94
N ASN A 40 10.68 -2.15 -9.74
CA ASN A 40 9.68 -2.99 -10.37
C ASN A 40 10.20 -4.42 -10.55
N GLY A 41 9.32 -5.34 -10.91
CA GLY A 41 9.70 -6.73 -11.16
C GLY A 41 8.60 -7.53 -11.83
N ASN A 42 9.00 -8.70 -12.35
CA ASN A 42 8.14 -9.66 -13.05
C ASN A 42 7.38 -9.07 -14.24
N MET A 43 7.96 -8.08 -14.92
CA MET A 43 7.34 -7.49 -16.10
C MET A 43 7.43 -8.49 -17.27
N PRO A 44 6.36 -8.68 -18.06
CA PRO A 44 6.40 -9.52 -19.26
C PRO A 44 7.39 -9.00 -20.31
N ASP A 45 7.97 -9.88 -21.13
CA ASP A 45 9.00 -9.54 -22.12
C ASP A 45 8.57 -8.41 -23.07
N TRP A 46 7.31 -8.37 -23.49
CA TRP A 46 6.77 -7.32 -24.39
C TRP A 46 6.79 -5.91 -23.79
N THR A 47 7.10 -5.76 -22.50
CA THR A 47 7.28 -4.44 -21.89
C THR A 47 8.72 -3.93 -22.01
N GLU A 48 9.68 -4.78 -22.40
CA GLU A 48 11.12 -4.47 -22.39
C GLU A 48 11.59 -3.91 -21.04
N GLY A 49 11.06 -4.46 -19.94
CA GLY A 49 11.34 -3.99 -18.57
C GLY A 49 10.71 -2.65 -18.19
N ASN A 50 9.93 -1.99 -19.07
CA ASN A 50 9.28 -0.73 -18.78
C ASN A 50 7.89 -0.91 -18.12
N PRO A 51 7.72 -0.57 -16.82
CA PRO A 51 6.43 -0.70 -16.14
C PRO A 51 5.34 0.19 -16.73
N ALA A 52 5.67 1.36 -17.28
CA ALA A 52 4.68 2.26 -17.88
C ALA A 52 4.01 1.63 -19.12
N THR A 53 4.74 0.80 -19.87
CA THR A 53 4.20 0.01 -20.98
C THR A 53 3.19 -1.01 -20.48
N PHE A 54 3.52 -1.72 -19.39
CA PHE A 54 2.62 -2.68 -18.75
C PHE A 54 1.31 -2.03 -18.28
N TRP A 55 1.40 -0.91 -17.55
CA TRP A 55 0.23 -0.24 -17.00
C TRP A 55 -0.62 0.42 -18.09
N LYS A 56 -0.02 0.91 -19.18
CA LYS A 56 -0.76 1.36 -20.36
C LYS A 56 -1.56 0.22 -20.99
N ALA A 57 -0.97 -0.97 -21.10
CA ALA A 57 -1.68 -2.15 -21.61
C ALA A 57 -2.83 -2.55 -20.68
N ALA A 58 -2.62 -2.53 -19.36
CA ALA A 58 -3.69 -2.77 -18.38
C ALA A 58 -4.84 -1.77 -18.55
N ASP A 59 -4.54 -0.48 -18.70
CA ASP A 59 -5.54 0.57 -18.94
C ASP A 59 -6.29 0.40 -20.27
N THR A 60 -5.66 -0.23 -21.25
CA THR A 60 -6.24 -0.45 -22.58
C THR A 60 -7.11 -1.70 -22.62
N TYR A 61 -6.62 -2.81 -22.07
CA TYR A 61 -7.17 -4.15 -22.34
C TYR A 61 -7.91 -4.78 -21.15
N GLU A 62 -7.78 -4.27 -19.93
CA GLU A 62 -8.65 -4.74 -18.85
C GLU A 62 -10.13 -4.43 -19.15
N ARG A 63 -11.03 -5.21 -18.53
CA ARG A 63 -12.47 -4.95 -18.65
C ARG A 63 -12.83 -3.66 -17.90
N ALA A 64 -13.88 -2.97 -18.32
CA ALA A 64 -14.32 -1.71 -17.71
C ALA A 64 -14.51 -1.80 -16.18
N ASN A 65 -15.13 -2.89 -15.70
CA ASN A 65 -15.36 -3.15 -14.27
C ASN A 65 -14.26 -4.03 -13.64
N GLY A 66 -13.08 -4.05 -14.24
CA GLY A 66 -11.91 -4.80 -13.79
C GLY A 66 -10.96 -3.93 -12.99
N ALA A 67 -10.27 -4.53 -12.02
CA ALA A 67 -9.08 -3.92 -11.44
C ALA A 67 -7.95 -3.96 -12.49
N ALA A 68 -7.48 -2.78 -12.90
CA ALA A 68 -6.30 -2.61 -13.75
C ALA A 68 -5.00 -2.80 -12.95
N TYR A 69 -5.04 -2.43 -11.67
CA TYR A 69 -4.03 -2.76 -10.69
C TYR A 69 -4.68 -2.95 -9.31
N ARG A 70 -3.96 -3.63 -8.43
CA ARG A 70 -4.17 -3.60 -6.98
C ARG A 70 -2.99 -2.91 -6.33
N GLU A 71 -3.19 -2.32 -5.17
CA GLU A 71 -2.12 -1.61 -4.45
C GLU A 71 -2.12 -2.00 -2.97
N HIS A 72 -0.95 -2.37 -2.44
CA HIS A 72 -0.68 -2.34 -1.00
C HIS A 72 -0.03 -0.99 -0.67
N VAL A 73 -0.59 -0.28 0.31
CA VAL A 73 0.07 0.85 0.96
C VAL A 73 0.45 0.43 2.37
N ILE A 74 1.74 0.43 2.68
CA ILE A 74 2.30 -0.13 3.92
C ILE A 74 3.18 0.93 4.57
N ALA A 75 2.90 1.27 5.84
CA ALA A 75 3.84 2.09 6.62
C ALA A 75 5.08 1.28 6.94
N LEU A 76 6.25 1.88 6.80
CA LEU A 76 7.53 1.26 7.09
C LEU A 76 8.08 1.75 8.44
N PRO A 77 8.88 0.95 9.16
CA PRO A 77 9.41 1.35 10.46
C PRO A 77 10.43 2.49 10.32
N ASN A 78 10.19 3.62 11.00
CA ASN A 78 11.14 4.73 11.08
C ASN A 78 12.38 4.37 11.91
N GLU A 79 12.32 3.30 12.71
CA GLU A 79 13.46 2.78 13.45
C GLU A 79 14.54 2.14 12.55
N LEU A 80 14.19 1.74 11.32
CA LEU A 80 15.14 1.26 10.32
C LEU A 80 15.71 2.45 9.51
N SER A 81 16.96 2.32 9.05
CA SER A 81 17.53 3.28 8.11
C SER A 81 16.79 3.26 6.76
N LEU A 82 16.99 4.28 5.94
CA LEU A 82 16.37 4.32 4.60
C LEU A 82 16.83 3.13 3.74
N GLU A 83 18.11 2.79 3.78
CA GLU A 83 18.66 1.64 3.05
C GLU A 83 18.00 0.32 3.49
N GLN A 84 17.87 0.11 4.80
CA GLN A 84 17.21 -1.07 5.38
C GLN A 84 15.72 -1.12 4.98
N ASN A 85 15.06 0.03 4.94
CA ASN A 85 13.68 0.15 4.49
C ASN A 85 13.51 -0.13 3.00
N CYS A 86 14.46 0.26 2.14
CA CYS A 86 14.47 -0.11 0.73
C CYS A 86 14.60 -1.63 0.54
N ALA A 87 15.51 -2.26 1.29
CA ALA A 87 15.65 -3.72 1.29
C ALA A 87 14.38 -4.43 1.78
N LEU A 88 13.78 -3.93 2.88
CA LEU A 88 12.50 -4.40 3.41
C LEU A 88 11.36 -4.25 2.40
N ALA A 89 11.27 -3.11 1.70
CA ALA A 89 10.25 -2.85 0.70
C ALA A 89 10.32 -3.85 -0.47
N MET A 90 11.51 -4.15 -0.96
CA MET A 90 11.71 -5.17 -1.99
C MET A 90 11.39 -6.59 -1.49
N ARG A 91 11.76 -6.94 -0.24
CA ARG A 91 11.39 -8.20 0.40
C ARG A 91 9.87 -8.34 0.50
N LEU A 92 9.18 -7.31 1.00
CA LEU A 92 7.72 -7.25 1.07
C LEU A 92 7.08 -7.42 -0.31
N ALA A 93 7.61 -6.75 -1.35
CA ALA A 93 7.08 -6.88 -2.70
C ALA A 93 7.09 -8.33 -3.18
N ARG A 94 8.26 -8.98 -3.12
CA ARG A 94 8.42 -10.39 -3.53
C ARG A 94 7.53 -11.33 -2.73
N GLU A 95 7.48 -11.14 -1.42
CA GLU A 95 6.71 -12.00 -0.52
C GLU A 95 5.18 -11.84 -0.67
N LEU A 96 4.70 -10.65 -0.99
CA LEU A 96 3.26 -10.37 -1.08
C LEU A 96 2.69 -10.67 -2.47
N VAL A 97 3.46 -10.41 -3.53
CA VAL A 97 2.95 -10.51 -4.91
C VAL A 97 3.51 -11.72 -5.66
N GLY A 98 4.53 -12.40 -5.12
CA GLY A 98 5.14 -13.58 -5.72
C GLY A 98 5.70 -13.26 -7.10
N ASN A 99 5.27 -14.02 -8.11
CA ASN A 99 5.66 -13.86 -9.50
C ASN A 99 4.80 -12.85 -10.28
N LYS A 100 3.82 -12.18 -9.65
CA LYS A 100 2.95 -11.22 -10.35
C LYS A 100 3.73 -9.96 -10.75
N PRO A 101 3.46 -9.35 -11.92
CA PRO A 101 4.04 -8.06 -12.31
C PRO A 101 3.74 -7.00 -11.25
N PHE A 102 4.77 -6.27 -10.82
CA PHE A 102 4.64 -5.23 -9.80
C PHE A 102 5.55 -4.04 -10.06
N GLN A 103 5.16 -2.90 -9.49
CA GLN A 103 5.94 -1.68 -9.37
C GLN A 103 5.77 -1.14 -7.95
N LEU A 104 6.83 -0.61 -7.37
CA LEU A 104 6.83 -0.10 -6.01
C LEU A 104 7.56 1.24 -5.92
N ALA A 105 7.15 2.04 -4.95
CA ALA A 105 7.84 3.26 -4.56
C ALA A 105 7.82 3.42 -3.04
N VAL A 106 8.90 3.93 -2.46
CA VAL A 106 9.00 4.29 -1.03
C VAL A 106 8.99 5.82 -0.94
N HIS A 107 8.07 6.35 -0.14
CA HIS A 107 7.94 7.79 0.12
C HIS A 107 8.28 8.10 1.58
N ALA A 108 8.91 9.25 1.80
CA ALA A 108 9.28 9.78 3.11
C ALA A 108 8.82 11.24 3.33
N PRO A 109 7.55 11.59 3.12
CA PRO A 109 7.09 12.95 3.40
C PRO A 109 7.17 13.24 4.90
N GLU A 110 7.46 14.49 5.23
CA GLU A 110 7.40 14.97 6.61
C GLU A 110 5.97 14.83 7.16
N GLY A 111 5.85 14.28 8.37
CA GLY A 111 4.56 14.10 9.00
C GLY A 111 3.94 15.44 9.37
N SER A 112 2.76 15.72 8.84
CA SER A 112 2.04 16.98 9.07
C SER A 112 1.60 17.22 10.53
N LEU A 113 1.77 16.22 11.41
CA LEU A 113 1.44 16.27 12.83
C LEU A 113 2.61 15.68 13.63
N GLY A 114 3.44 16.57 14.18
CA GLY A 114 4.59 16.20 15.02
C GLY A 114 5.90 15.97 14.28
N GLY A 115 6.00 16.25 12.98
CA GLY A 115 7.25 16.21 12.21
C GLY A 115 7.83 14.81 11.98
N ILE A 116 7.19 13.75 12.51
CA ILE A 116 7.64 12.38 12.31
C ILE A 116 7.43 11.99 10.86
N THR A 117 8.51 11.65 10.16
CA THR A 117 8.47 11.16 8.78
C THR A 117 7.44 10.05 8.61
N ASN A 118 6.56 10.20 7.63
CA ASN A 118 5.61 9.18 7.26
C ASN A 118 6.23 8.28 6.20
N LEU A 119 7.18 7.43 6.61
CA LEU A 119 7.82 6.48 5.71
C LEU A 119 6.83 5.37 5.32
N HIS A 120 6.53 5.25 4.03
CA HIS A 120 5.58 4.25 3.54
C HIS A 120 5.93 3.79 2.14
N MET A 121 5.54 2.57 1.80
CA MET A 121 5.63 2.04 0.44
C MET A 121 4.26 2.00 -0.23
N HIS A 122 4.27 2.33 -1.51
CA HIS A 122 3.25 1.98 -2.48
C HIS A 122 3.72 0.75 -3.25
N LEU A 123 2.92 -0.31 -3.30
CA LEU A 123 3.20 -1.52 -4.09
C LEU A 123 2.01 -1.77 -5.01
N MET A 124 2.12 -1.29 -6.25
CA MET A 124 1.18 -1.60 -7.33
C MET A 124 1.51 -2.97 -7.92
N TYR A 125 0.49 -3.79 -8.16
CA TYR A 125 0.66 -5.10 -8.80
C TYR A 125 -0.53 -5.48 -9.66
N SER A 126 -0.28 -6.33 -10.65
CA SER A 126 -1.34 -6.93 -11.44
C SER A 126 -1.99 -8.09 -10.69
N ASP A 127 -3.32 -8.16 -10.72
CA ASP A 127 -4.05 -9.32 -10.19
C ASP A 127 -3.94 -10.56 -11.10
N ARG A 128 -3.33 -10.39 -12.28
CA ARG A 128 -3.06 -11.44 -13.26
C ARG A 128 -1.88 -12.28 -12.78
N VAL A 129 -2.10 -13.59 -12.64
CA VAL A 129 -1.08 -14.55 -12.23
C VAL A 129 -0.36 -15.08 -13.49
N PRO A 130 0.96 -14.86 -13.64
CA PRO A 130 1.72 -15.48 -14.71
C PRO A 130 1.75 -17.00 -14.56
N ASP A 131 1.50 -17.69 -15.66
CA ASP A 131 1.41 -19.15 -15.77
C ASP A 131 2.47 -19.73 -16.73
N GLY A 132 3.44 -18.92 -17.15
CA GLY A 132 4.52 -19.32 -18.07
C GLY A 132 4.14 -19.31 -19.55
N ILE A 133 2.89 -19.01 -19.90
CA ILE A 133 2.46 -18.94 -21.30
C ILE A 133 2.68 -17.53 -21.84
N GLY A 134 3.51 -17.41 -22.88
CA GLY A 134 3.76 -16.17 -23.60
C GLY A 134 2.50 -15.64 -24.28
N ARG A 135 2.10 -14.41 -23.95
CA ARG A 135 0.89 -13.76 -24.50
C ARG A 135 1.18 -12.32 -24.93
N PRO A 136 0.61 -11.85 -26.05
CA PRO A 136 0.57 -10.42 -26.34
C PRO A 136 -0.30 -9.69 -25.30
N PRO A 137 -0.13 -8.36 -25.12
CA PRO A 137 -0.82 -7.59 -24.10
C PRO A 137 -2.35 -7.74 -24.17
N GLU A 138 -2.96 -7.63 -25.36
CA GLU A 138 -4.40 -7.82 -25.56
C GLU A 138 -4.92 -9.17 -25.03
N ARG A 139 -4.14 -10.26 -25.19
CA ARG A 139 -4.55 -11.58 -24.71
C ARG A 139 -4.33 -11.74 -23.21
N MET A 140 -3.22 -11.23 -22.66
CA MET A 140 -2.92 -11.33 -21.22
C MET A 140 -4.09 -10.84 -20.34
N PHE A 141 -4.74 -9.74 -20.73
CA PHE A 141 -5.85 -9.13 -19.99
C PHE A 141 -7.24 -9.65 -20.43
N ALA A 142 -7.33 -10.60 -21.36
CA ALA A 142 -8.60 -11.24 -21.72
C ALA A 142 -9.14 -12.12 -20.57
N ARG A 143 -10.36 -12.65 -20.72
CA ARG A 143 -10.90 -13.62 -19.74
C ARG A 143 -10.04 -14.89 -19.74
N TYR A 144 -9.81 -15.45 -18.56
CA TYR A 144 -9.13 -16.74 -18.45
C TYR A 144 -10.02 -17.87 -19.00
N ASN A 145 -9.43 -18.73 -19.83
CA ASN A 145 -10.05 -19.94 -20.35
C ASN A 145 -9.47 -21.14 -19.61
N SER A 146 -10.29 -21.82 -18.81
CA SER A 146 -9.86 -22.97 -18.01
C SER A 146 -9.66 -24.24 -18.82
N GLU A 147 -10.32 -24.36 -19.97
CA GLU A 147 -10.22 -25.54 -20.85
C GLU A 147 -8.98 -25.46 -21.74
N ARG A 148 -8.64 -24.24 -22.18
CA ARG A 148 -7.46 -23.94 -23.03
C ARG A 148 -6.79 -22.62 -22.59
N PRO A 149 -5.91 -22.65 -21.56
CA PRO A 149 -5.26 -21.45 -21.02
C PRO A 149 -4.52 -20.59 -22.05
N GLU A 150 -3.99 -21.17 -23.11
CA GLU A 150 -3.29 -20.52 -24.23
C GLU A 150 -4.21 -19.64 -25.11
N ASP A 151 -5.49 -19.95 -25.14
CA ASP A 151 -6.52 -19.22 -25.88
C ASP A 151 -7.18 -18.12 -25.01
N GLY A 152 -6.86 -18.08 -23.72
CA GLY A 152 -7.37 -17.10 -22.76
C GLY A 152 -6.30 -16.13 -22.23
N GLY A 153 -6.74 -15.19 -21.39
CA GLY A 153 -5.84 -14.33 -20.62
C GLY A 153 -5.41 -14.95 -19.30
N CYS A 154 -4.45 -14.33 -18.61
CA CYS A 154 -3.96 -14.84 -17.33
C CYS A 154 -5.08 -14.88 -16.28
N ARG A 155 -5.11 -15.92 -15.45
CA ARG A 155 -6.09 -16.03 -14.35
C ARG A 155 -5.94 -14.87 -13.38
N LYS A 156 -7.05 -14.34 -12.88
CA LYS A 156 -7.05 -13.38 -11.77
C LYS A 156 -7.02 -14.11 -10.44
N ASP A 157 -6.06 -13.74 -9.59
CA ASP A 157 -5.88 -14.28 -8.23
C ASP A 157 -7.16 -14.09 -7.40
N SER A 158 -7.80 -12.92 -7.50
CA SER A 158 -9.02 -12.62 -6.74
C SER A 158 -10.32 -13.23 -7.27
N GLY A 159 -10.31 -13.91 -8.43
CA GLY A 159 -11.52 -14.38 -9.10
C GLY A 159 -12.28 -15.46 -8.32
N GLY A 160 -13.60 -15.26 -8.13
CA GLY A 160 -14.53 -16.29 -7.63
C GLY A 160 -14.43 -16.61 -6.13
N ARG A 161 -13.75 -15.78 -5.34
CA ARG A 161 -13.58 -16.00 -3.90
C ARG A 161 -14.79 -15.53 -3.09
N SER A 162 -15.15 -16.27 -2.04
CA SER A 162 -16.21 -15.86 -1.11
C SER A 162 -15.74 -14.70 -0.22
N PRO A 163 -16.67 -13.89 0.34
CA PRO A 163 -16.33 -12.82 1.27
C PRO A 163 -15.52 -13.27 2.49
N MET A 164 -15.79 -14.48 3.00
CA MET A 164 -15.04 -15.07 4.11
C MET A 164 -13.58 -15.35 3.74
N VAL A 165 -13.36 -15.97 2.58
CA VAL A 165 -12.00 -16.22 2.07
C VAL A 165 -11.23 -14.92 1.85
N LEU A 166 -11.89 -13.89 1.33
CA LEU A 166 -11.26 -12.57 1.15
C LEU A 166 -10.90 -11.93 2.51
N ARG A 167 -11.76 -12.05 3.51
CA ARG A 167 -11.49 -11.57 4.87
C ARG A 167 -10.26 -12.26 5.47
N ASP A 168 -10.21 -13.59 5.40
CA ASP A 168 -9.11 -14.38 5.95
C ASP A 168 -7.79 -14.07 5.23
N GLN A 169 -7.84 -13.86 3.91
CA GLN A 169 -6.69 -13.41 3.13
C GLN A 169 -6.19 -12.03 3.57
N VAL A 170 -7.08 -11.09 3.86
CA VAL A 170 -6.67 -9.77 4.38
C VAL A 170 -5.99 -9.92 5.74
N ILE A 171 -6.54 -10.73 6.64
CA ILE A 171 -5.93 -10.99 7.96
C ILE A 171 -4.56 -11.64 7.81
N SER A 172 -4.45 -12.70 6.99
CA SER A 172 -3.19 -13.39 6.72
C SER A 172 -2.15 -12.47 6.08
N THR A 173 -2.57 -11.60 5.16
CA THR A 173 -1.68 -10.61 4.52
C THR A 173 -1.15 -9.62 5.55
N ARG A 174 -2.03 -9.11 6.42
CA ARG A 174 -1.65 -8.17 7.49
C ARG A 174 -0.66 -8.81 8.46
N LYS A 175 -0.91 -10.07 8.86
CA LYS A 175 0.02 -10.84 9.69
C LYS A 175 1.37 -10.98 9.00
N LYS A 176 1.39 -11.43 7.74
CA LYS A 176 2.63 -11.62 6.96
C LYS A 176 3.46 -10.33 6.90
N ILE A 177 2.83 -9.18 6.67
CA ILE A 177 3.51 -7.88 6.67
C ILE A 177 4.15 -7.61 8.04
N ALA A 178 3.40 -7.77 9.14
CA ALA A 178 3.93 -7.52 10.48
C ALA A 178 5.08 -8.47 10.84
N ASP A 179 4.96 -9.75 10.49
CA ASP A 179 6.02 -10.74 10.71
C ASP A 179 7.31 -10.33 9.98
N ILE A 180 7.22 -9.97 8.70
CA ILE A 180 8.37 -9.53 7.89
C ILE A 180 9.00 -8.24 8.45
N GLN A 181 8.18 -7.27 8.88
CA GLN A 181 8.67 -6.04 9.50
C GLN A 181 9.38 -6.30 10.84
N ASN A 182 8.79 -7.15 11.68
CA ASN A 182 9.38 -7.53 12.97
C ASN A 182 10.69 -8.30 12.79
N GLN A 183 10.75 -9.20 11.81
CA GLN A 183 11.97 -9.90 11.45
C GLN A 183 13.07 -8.92 11.00
N ALA A 184 12.75 -7.94 10.15
CA ALA A 184 13.73 -6.94 9.73
C ALA A 184 14.21 -6.06 10.89
N LEU A 185 13.34 -5.71 11.85
CA LEU A 185 13.73 -4.98 13.05
C LEU A 185 14.68 -5.82 13.92
N GLU A 186 14.39 -7.11 14.08
CA GLU A 186 15.22 -8.05 14.84
C GLU A 186 16.59 -8.30 14.19
N GLU A 187 16.64 -8.48 12.87
CA GLU A 187 17.87 -8.64 12.08
C GLU A 187 18.85 -7.47 12.29
N HIS A 188 18.35 -6.28 12.65
CA HIS A 188 19.15 -5.08 12.91
C HIS A 188 19.28 -4.75 14.41
N GLY A 189 18.95 -5.69 15.30
CA GLY A 189 19.12 -5.52 16.74
C GLY A 189 18.18 -4.50 17.38
N LEU A 190 17.08 -4.15 16.71
CA LEU A 190 16.10 -3.18 17.21
C LEU A 190 15.04 -3.90 18.04
N ASN A 191 14.69 -3.34 19.20
CA ASN A 191 13.66 -3.89 20.08
C ASN A 191 12.23 -3.50 19.68
N ALA A 192 12.06 -2.55 18.75
CA ALA A 192 10.76 -2.11 18.29
C ALA A 192 10.01 -3.24 17.58
N ARG A 193 8.69 -3.33 17.76
CA ARG A 193 7.83 -4.32 17.11
C ARG A 193 6.51 -3.69 16.68
N VAL A 194 5.95 -4.20 15.60
CA VAL A 194 4.62 -3.87 15.08
C VAL A 194 3.64 -5.02 15.33
N ASP A 195 2.36 -4.68 15.50
CA ASP A 195 1.30 -5.66 15.65
C ASP A 195 0.14 -5.34 14.69
N HIS A 196 -0.21 -6.32 13.87
CA HIS A 196 -1.24 -6.21 12.84
C HIS A 196 -2.67 -6.31 13.38
N ARG A 197 -2.84 -6.86 14.59
CA ARG A 197 -4.13 -7.06 15.26
C ARG A 197 -4.74 -5.71 15.61
N SER A 198 -6.05 -5.68 15.78
CA SER A 198 -6.71 -4.49 16.31
C SER A 198 -6.26 -4.19 17.75
N LEU A 199 -6.38 -2.93 18.17
CA LEU A 199 -6.08 -2.55 19.56
C LEU A 199 -6.86 -3.40 20.58
N ARG A 200 -8.12 -3.72 20.27
CA ARG A 200 -8.96 -4.62 21.09
C ARG A 200 -8.35 -6.02 21.22
N GLU A 201 -7.90 -6.61 20.13
CA GLU A 201 -7.25 -7.94 20.12
C GLU A 201 -5.87 -7.93 20.80
N GLN A 202 -5.23 -6.77 20.89
CA GLN A 202 -4.00 -6.56 21.67
C GLN A 202 -4.28 -6.37 23.17
N GLY A 203 -5.55 -6.35 23.60
CA GLY A 203 -5.95 -6.05 24.98
C GLY A 203 -5.85 -4.56 25.35
N LEU A 204 -5.61 -3.68 24.38
CA LEU A 204 -5.49 -2.24 24.59
C LEU A 204 -6.87 -1.59 24.58
N GLN A 205 -7.19 -0.88 25.66
CA GLN A 205 -8.48 -0.21 25.86
C GLN A 205 -8.56 1.20 25.23
N ARG A 206 -7.52 1.62 24.49
CA ARG A 206 -7.51 2.93 23.81
C ARG A 206 -8.30 2.88 22.51
N ARG A 207 -8.88 4.03 22.12
CA ARG A 207 -9.56 4.15 20.82
C ARG A 207 -8.53 4.28 19.69
N PRO A 208 -8.76 3.64 18.53
CA PRO A 208 -7.96 3.92 17.34
C PRO A 208 -8.05 5.39 16.96
N GLU A 209 -6.92 5.97 16.55
CA GLU A 209 -6.92 7.32 16.00
C GLU A 209 -7.72 7.35 14.69
N ARG A 210 -8.52 8.41 14.49
CA ARG A 210 -9.24 8.61 13.23
C ARG A 210 -8.26 9.13 12.18
N HIS A 211 -8.26 8.53 10.99
CA HIS A 211 -7.50 9.07 9.86
C HIS A 211 -7.90 10.53 9.58
N LEU A 212 -6.90 11.43 9.65
CA LEU A 212 -7.03 12.84 9.33
C LEU A 212 -6.59 13.04 7.88
N GLY A 213 -7.53 13.32 6.99
CA GLY A 213 -7.22 13.64 5.60
C GLY A 213 -6.49 14.99 5.47
N PRO A 214 -5.75 15.23 4.38
CA PRO A 214 -4.95 16.46 4.19
C PRO A 214 -5.75 17.74 4.38
N ALA A 215 -6.98 17.80 3.86
CA ALA A 215 -7.86 18.96 4.00
C ALA A 215 -8.18 19.29 5.46
N ARG A 216 -8.38 18.27 6.30
CA ARG A 216 -8.68 18.46 7.72
C ARG A 216 -7.45 18.95 8.49
N ILE A 217 -6.27 18.41 8.18
CA ILE A 217 -5.02 18.86 8.82
C ILE A 217 -4.71 20.31 8.46
N LYS A 218 -4.94 20.68 7.18
CA LYS A 218 -4.76 22.07 6.72
C LYS A 218 -5.68 23.06 7.46
N GLY A 219 -6.87 22.62 7.88
CA GLY A 219 -7.81 23.44 8.63
C GLY A 219 -7.58 23.49 10.15
N MET A 220 -6.59 22.77 10.69
CA MET A 220 -6.30 22.77 12.14
C MET A 220 -5.43 23.95 12.54
N SER A 221 -5.66 24.50 13.73
CA SER A 221 -4.75 25.45 14.38
C SER A 221 -3.44 24.76 14.80
N ASP A 222 -2.39 25.54 15.03
CA ASP A 222 -1.11 24.97 15.48
C ASP A 222 -1.20 24.37 16.89
N SER A 223 -2.07 24.90 17.75
CA SER A 223 -2.36 24.30 19.06
C SER A 223 -3.08 22.96 18.95
N GLU A 224 -4.01 22.81 17.99
CA GLU A 224 -4.65 21.52 17.71
C GLU A 224 -3.63 20.52 17.17
N LYS A 225 -2.76 20.94 16.23
CA LYS A 225 -1.69 20.08 15.69
C LYS A 225 -0.72 19.62 16.79
N ALA A 226 -0.33 20.53 17.68
CA ALA A 226 0.54 20.23 18.82
C ALA A 226 -0.13 19.25 19.80
N LEU A 227 -1.42 19.43 20.09
CA LEU A 227 -2.19 18.50 20.93
C LEU A 227 -2.21 17.09 20.31
N PHE A 228 -2.51 16.98 19.01
CA PHE A 228 -2.47 15.70 18.31
C PHE A 228 -1.07 15.05 18.33
N ALA A 229 -0.01 15.84 18.16
CA ALA A 229 1.37 15.35 18.25
C ALA A 229 1.69 14.80 19.66
N THR A 230 1.29 15.51 20.72
CA THR A 230 1.47 15.06 22.11
C THR A 230 0.70 13.78 22.42
N LEU A 231 -0.55 13.67 21.94
CA LEU A 231 -1.36 12.45 22.10
C LEU A 231 -0.72 11.24 21.40
N ARG A 232 -0.12 11.45 20.22
CA ARG A 232 0.62 10.41 19.50
C ARG A 232 1.89 9.99 20.22
N ALA A 233 2.63 10.94 20.81
CA ALA A 233 3.85 10.65 21.56
C ALA A 233 3.59 9.91 22.87
N THR A 234 2.50 10.23 23.56
CA THR A 234 2.15 9.66 24.88
C THR A 234 1.31 8.39 24.82
N GLY A 235 0.82 8.00 23.63
CA GLY A 235 0.01 6.81 23.43
C GLY A 235 -1.42 6.89 24.00
N SER A 236 -1.79 8.01 24.61
CA SER A 236 -3.14 8.34 25.06
C SER A 236 -3.92 8.97 23.91
N ALA A 237 -4.94 8.30 23.39
CA ALA A 237 -5.80 8.88 22.35
C ALA A 237 -7.27 8.61 22.67
N GLY A 238 -7.78 9.29 23.71
CA GLY A 238 -9.12 9.85 23.64
C GLY A 238 -9.00 11.17 22.89
N GLY A 239 -9.52 11.24 21.67
CA GLY A 239 -9.60 12.53 20.97
C GLY A 239 -10.36 13.56 21.83
N PRO A 240 -10.14 14.88 21.62
CA PRO A 240 -10.81 15.90 22.42
C PRO A 240 -12.33 15.68 22.38
N PRO A 241 -13.04 15.82 23.53
CA PRO A 241 -14.49 15.72 23.55
C PRO A 241 -15.07 16.71 22.55
N ARG A 242 -16.19 16.33 21.91
CA ARG A 242 -16.96 17.26 21.09
C ARG A 242 -17.17 18.53 21.90
N SER A 243 -16.84 19.69 21.33
CA SER A 243 -17.41 20.93 21.82
C SER A 243 -18.92 20.73 21.84
N ALA A 244 -19.48 20.62 23.04
CA ALA A 244 -20.90 20.72 23.23
C ALA A 244 -21.24 22.13 22.77
N THR A 245 -21.85 22.24 21.60
CA THR A 245 -22.56 23.45 21.21
C THR A 245 -23.61 23.64 22.30
N LEU A 246 -23.33 24.55 23.23
CA LEU A 246 -24.32 25.07 24.17
C LEU A 246 -25.45 25.63 23.31
N ALA A 247 -26.57 24.92 23.30
CA ALA A 247 -27.84 25.52 22.93
C ALA A 247 -28.14 26.58 23.99
N THR A 248 -27.91 27.85 23.66
CA THR A 248 -28.55 28.96 24.33
C THR A 248 -29.78 29.33 23.50
N SER A 249 -30.93 29.18 24.18
CA SER A 249 -32.25 29.79 23.97
C SER A 249 -32.38 30.86 22.89
#